data_AF-A0A660RC12-F1
#
_entry.id   AF-A0A660RC12-F1
#
_cell.length_a   1.000
_cell.length_b   1.000
_cell.length_c   1.000
_cell.angle_alpha   90.00
_cell.angle_beta   90.00
_cell.angle_gamma   90.00
#
_symmetry.space_group_name_H-M   'P 1'
#
loop_
_entity.id
_entity.type
_entity.pdbx_description
1 polymer ?
#
loop_
_entity_poly.entity_id
_entity_poly.type
_entity_poly.pdbx_seq_one_letter_code
_entity_poly.pdbx_strand_id
1 'polypeptide(L)' 'RVNEDFRRIWRSSDLIISKGQGNFEGLEGLDDRRIFFFLKAKCDVVANYLGVPKGSLVLMRNVGHAKGDER' A
#
# COMPACT_ATOMS: atom_id res chain seq x y z
N ARG A 1 8.36 13.19 8.78
CA ARG A 1 8.02 14.36 7.90
C ARG A 1 8.92 14.29 6.66
N VAL A 2 8.43 14.72 5.51
CA VAL A 2 9.16 14.74 4.22
C VAL A 2 9.45 16.18 3.77
N ASN A 3 10.48 16.38 2.95
CA ASN A 3 10.88 17.70 2.44
C ASN A 3 10.00 18.17 1.25
N GLU A 4 10.21 19.41 0.78
CA GLU A 4 9.41 19.99 -0.30
C GLU A 4 9.61 19.30 -1.64
N ASP A 5 10.84 18.91 -1.98
CA ASP A 5 11.13 18.19 -3.22
C ASP A 5 10.39 16.86 -3.29
N PHE A 6 10.35 16.10 -2.19
CA PHE A 6 9.57 14.88 -2.12
C PHE A 6 8.09 15.15 -2.36
N ARG A 7 7.52 16.19 -1.73
CA ARG A 7 6.11 16.55 -1.92
C ARG A 7 5.82 16.96 -3.37
N ARG A 8 6.74 17.66 -4.02
CA ARG A 8 6.61 18.04 -5.44
C ARG A 8 6.56 16.80 -6.32
N ILE A 9 7.53 15.88 -6.15
CA ILE A 9 7.58 14.62 -6.92
C ILE A 9 6.34 13.78 -6.65
N TRP A 10 5.97 13.58 -5.38
CA TRP A 10 4.77 12.81 -4.98
C TRP A 10 3.49 13.35 -5.64
N ARG A 11 3.34 14.67 -5.72
CA ARG A 11 2.17 15.31 -6.35
C ARG A 11 2.17 15.18 -7.86
N SER A 12 3.34 15.22 -8.52
CA SER A 12 3.44 15.13 -9.98
C SER A 12 3.50 13.71 -10.54
N SER A 13 3.74 12.68 -9.71
CA SER A 13 3.85 11.30 -10.18
C SER A 13 2.49 10.74 -10.61
N ASP A 14 2.47 10.08 -11.77
CA ASP A 14 1.31 9.31 -12.26
C ASP A 14 1.17 7.94 -11.56
N LEU A 15 2.28 7.40 -11.06
CA LEU A 15 2.38 6.09 -10.41
C LEU A 15 3.34 6.15 -9.22
N ILE A 16 2.99 5.49 -8.12
CA ILE A 16 3.81 5.40 -6.90
C ILE A 16 3.95 3.92 -6.52
N ILE A 17 5.19 3.42 -6.44
CA ILE A 17 5.46 2.08 -5.91
C ILE A 17 5.92 2.22 -4.46
N SER A 18 5.04 1.83 -3.53
CA SER A 18 5.29 1.83 -2.10
C SER A 18 5.84 0.46 -1.67
N LYS A 19 7.12 0.43 -1.28
CA LYS A 19 7.83 -0.83 -0.96
C LYS A 19 7.82 -1.14 0.53
N GLY A 20 7.50 -2.40 0.85
CA GLY A 20 7.63 -2.94 2.21
C GLY A 20 6.43 -2.69 3.12
N GLN A 21 6.35 -3.47 4.20
CA GLN A 21 5.19 -3.50 5.09
C GLN A 21 4.96 -2.19 5.86
N GLY A 22 6.02 -1.54 6.35
CA GLY A 22 5.85 -0.29 7.11
C GLY A 22 5.29 0.86 6.27
N ASN A 23 5.61 0.92 4.98
CA ASN A 23 5.00 1.89 4.08
C ASN A 23 3.54 1.55 3.78
N PHE A 24 3.18 0.27 3.70
CA PHE A 24 1.79 -0.15 3.59
C PHE A 24 0.98 0.30 4.82
N GLU A 25 1.45 -0.03 6.03
CA GLU A 25 0.79 0.32 7.30
C GLU A 25 0.57 1.85 7.45
N GLY A 26 1.47 2.67 6.93
CA GLY A 26 1.36 4.13 7.02
C GLY A 26 0.59 4.82 5.89
N LEU A 27 0.33 4.13 4.78
CA LEU A 27 -0.22 4.76 3.55
C LEU A 27 -1.50 4.10 3.04
N GLU A 28 -1.87 2.90 3.50
CA GLU A 28 -3.06 2.19 3.01
C GLU A 28 -4.35 2.99 3.21
N GLY A 29 -4.45 3.76 4.30
CA GLY A 29 -5.63 4.58 4.58
C GLY A 29 -5.76 5.84 3.71
N LEU A 30 -4.77 6.14 2.86
CA LEU A 30 -4.87 7.26 1.92
C LEU A 30 -5.72 6.86 0.72
N ASP A 31 -6.70 7.67 0.34
CA ASP A 31 -7.41 7.48 -0.94
C ASP A 31 -6.57 8.01 -2.11
N ASP A 32 -5.53 7.26 -2.47
CA ASP A 32 -4.64 7.58 -3.59
C ASP A 32 -4.39 6.35 -4.46
N ARG A 33 -5.17 6.25 -5.54
CA ARG A 33 -5.15 5.13 -6.51
C ARG A 33 -3.87 5.04 -7.35
N ARG A 34 -2.95 6.00 -7.20
CA ARG A 34 -1.63 5.98 -7.85
C ARG A 34 -0.67 5.08 -7.08
N ILE A 35 -0.96 4.77 -5.82
CA ILE A 35 -0.12 3.93 -4.96
C ILE A 35 -0.33 2.45 -5.28
N PHE A 36 0.77 1.74 -5.49
CA PHE A 36 0.84 0.28 -5.54
C PHE A 36 1.77 -0.19 -4.43
N PHE A 37 1.28 -1.11 -3.60
CA PHE A 37 2.07 -1.71 -2.53
C PHE A 37 2.78 -2.96 -3.05
N PHE A 38 4.09 -3.01 -2.88
CA PHE A 38 4.87 -4.21 -3.11
C PHE A 38 5.62 -4.61 -1.84
N LEU A 39 5.12 -5.64 -1.17
CA LEU A 39 5.60 -6.07 0.14
C LEU A 39 5.62 -7.61 0.29
N LYS A 40 6.25 -8.07 1.37
CA LYS A 40 6.09 -9.42 1.92
C LYS A 40 5.22 -9.32 3.17
N ALA A 41 4.14 -10.09 3.26
CA ALA A 41 3.30 -10.17 4.47
C ALA A 41 4.03 -10.97 5.56
N LYS A 42 4.88 -10.32 6.37
CA LYS A 42 5.80 -11.01 7.29
C LYS A 42 5.17 -11.38 8.64
N CYS A 43 4.06 -10.75 9.02
CA CYS A 43 3.35 -11.04 10.26
C CYS A 43 1.90 -11.44 10.00
N ASP A 44 1.31 -12.18 10.93
CA ASP A 44 -0.06 -12.70 10.83
C ASP A 44 -1.09 -11.56 10.74
N VAL A 45 -0.85 -10.44 11.42
CA VAL A 45 -1.73 -9.25 11.38
C VAL A 45 -1.91 -8.75 9.95
N VAL A 46 -0.81 -8.50 9.24
CA VAL A 46 -0.86 -7.99 7.86
C VAL A 46 -1.32 -9.08 6.89
N ALA A 47 -0.91 -10.33 7.10
CA ALA A 47 -1.36 -11.45 6.27
C ALA A 47 -2.89 -11.62 6.32
N ASN A 48 -3.46 -11.59 7.53
CA ASN A 48 -4.90 -11.68 7.74
C ASN A 48 -5.65 -10.47 7.19
N TYR A 49 -5.12 -9.25 7.40
CA TYR A 49 -5.70 -8.02 6.85
C TYR A 49 -5.79 -8.09 5.32
N LEU A 50 -4.75 -8.62 4.67
CA LEU A 50 -4.66 -8.75 3.23
C LEU A 50 -5.35 -10.00 2.67
N GLY A 51 -5.85 -10.90 3.53
CA GLY A 51 -6.46 -12.17 3.09
C GLY A 51 -5.48 -13.12 2.39
N VAL A 52 -4.19 -13.08 2.73
CA VAL A 52 -3.14 -13.90 2.09
C VAL A 52 -2.38 -14.75 3.11
N PRO A 53 -1.75 -15.87 2.69
CA PRO A 53 -0.86 -16.62 3.57
C PRO A 53 0.33 -15.80 4.08
N LYS A 54 0.74 -16.00 5.33
CA LYS A 54 1.97 -15.41 5.88
C LYS A 54 3.18 -15.79 5.02
N GLY A 55 4.00 -14.80 4.72
CA GLY A 55 5.18 -14.92 3.86
C GLY A 55 4.91 -14.65 2.38
N SER A 56 3.66 -14.46 1.96
CA SER A 56 3.30 -14.13 0.58
C SER A 56 3.95 -12.82 0.11
N LEU A 57 4.38 -12.81 -1.15
CA LEU A 57 4.76 -11.60 -1.87
C LEU A 57 3.49 -11.01 -2.49
N VAL A 58 3.19 -9.76 -2.15
CA VAL A 58 1.96 -9.07 -2.55
C VAL A 58 2.33 -7.87 -3.41
N LEU A 59 1.71 -7.78 -4.59
CA LEU A 59 1.61 -6.58 -5.39
C LEU A 59 0.14 -6.21 -5.50
N MET A 60 -0.26 -5.08 -4.91
CA MET A 60 -1.65 -4.65 -4.93
C MET A 60 -1.77 -3.15 -5.17
N ARG A 61 -2.83 -2.75 -5.85
CA ARG A 61 -3.18 -1.35 -6.02
C ARG A 61 -3.91 -0.86 -4.78
N ASN A 62 -3.63 0.38 -4.37
CA ASN A 62 -4.42 1.06 -3.35
C ASN A 62 -5.79 1.45 -3.94
N VAL A 63 -6.71 0.49 -3.95
CA VAL A 63 -8.12 0.75 -4.23
C VAL A 63 -8.74 1.03 -2.87
N GLY A 64 -9.06 2.30 -2.58
CA GLY A 64 -9.68 2.67 -1.31
C GLY A 64 -10.80 1.69 -0.98
N HIS A 65 -10.84 1.19 0.26
CA HIS A 65 -11.77 0.16 0.70
C HIS A 65 -13.22 0.58 0.45
N ALA A 66 -13.74 0.27 -0.73
CA ALA A 66 -15.16 0.11 -0.91
C ALA A 66 -15.53 -1.05 0.02
N LYS A 67 -16.34 -0.76 1.05
CA LYS A 67 -16.91 -1.81 1.90
C LYS A 67 -17.53 -2.87 1.00
N GLY A 68 -16.94 -4.07 0.99
CA GLY A 68 -17.45 -5.24 0.29
C GLY A 68 -17.08 -5.32 -1.19
N ASP A 69 -16.03 -6.07 -1.51
CA ASP A 69 -16.00 -6.89 -2.72
C ASP A 69 -15.53 -8.28 -2.26
N GLU A 70 -16.51 -9.14 -1.95
CA GLU A 70 -16.29 -10.57 -1.81
C GLU A 70 -15.78 -11.10 -3.16
N ARG A 71 -14.52 -11.51 -3.19
CA ARG A 71 -14.01 -12.49 -4.15
C ARG A 71 -13.30 -13.60 -3.43
#